data_AF-A0A848U871-F1
#
_entry.id   AF-A0A848U871-F1
#
_cell.length_a   1.000
_cell.length_b   1.000
_cell.length_c   1.000
_cell.angle_alpha   90.00
_cell.angle_beta   90.00
_cell.angle_gamma   90.00
#
_symmetry.space_group_name_H-M   'P 1'
#
loop_
_entity.id
_entity.type
_entity.pdbx_description
1 polymer ?
#
loop_
_entity_poly.entity_id
_entity_poly.type
_entity_poly.pdbx_seq_one_letter_code
_entity_poly.pdbx_strand_id
1 'polypeptide(L)'
;MPIAYVKTDSLIPTLAHRALLTGTLLVLVSCSAVYRKEAPTLSHVHIGHAITGWEQAPRKQGLLTAAELYGIQAYANGELLLDAANKGDIESITVYLSSIAEIVDPQLVDPDAEEEFGLRRLLAEAMVHLKIASEIYDASPNVQRTMANLNVKGEKIVNNVDELGVFIESALASDDSNELKIYAEEIARMTGSISGQSKDTASYGIHQFRQDIDAMIAREDPPYETIDKIYLFSIGI
;
A
#
# COMPACT_ATOMS: atom_id res chain seq x y z
N MET A 1 -42.09 0.45 94.05
CA MET A 1 -41.16 1.20 93.19
C MET A 1 -41.23 0.62 91.78
N PRO A 2 -41.76 1.32 90.78
CA PRO A 2 -41.79 0.84 89.41
C PRO A 2 -40.51 1.27 88.68
N ILE A 3 -39.86 0.33 87.98
CA ILE A 3 -38.82 0.63 86.99
C ILE A 3 -39.41 0.29 85.62
N ALA A 4 -39.34 1.28 84.73
CA ALA A 4 -39.97 1.28 83.43
C ALA A 4 -39.39 0.21 82.48
N TYR A 5 -40.29 -0.46 81.76
CA TYR A 5 -39.97 -1.34 80.63
C TYR A 5 -39.62 -0.49 79.41
N VAL A 6 -38.41 -0.64 78.88
CA VAL A 6 -38.03 -0.14 77.55
C VAL A 6 -38.36 -1.23 76.54
N LYS A 7 -39.30 -0.94 75.64
CA LYS A 7 -39.64 -1.79 74.49
C LYS A 7 -38.70 -1.43 73.34
N THR A 8 -37.73 -2.29 73.04
CA THR A 8 -36.95 -2.23 71.79
C THR A 8 -37.58 -3.18 70.80
N ASP A 9 -38.31 -2.64 69.83
CA ASP A 9 -38.77 -3.39 68.66
C ASP A 9 -37.54 -3.72 67.79
N SER A 10 -37.16 -4.99 67.77
CA SER A 10 -36.14 -5.54 66.89
C SER A 10 -36.68 -5.61 65.47
N LEU A 11 -36.16 -4.75 64.59
CA LEU A 11 -36.30 -4.88 63.15
C LEU A 11 -35.59 -6.18 62.73
N ILE A 12 -36.34 -7.26 62.58
CA ILE A 12 -35.88 -8.48 61.92
C ILE A 12 -35.98 -8.22 60.42
N PRO A 13 -34.86 -8.08 59.67
CA PRO A 13 -34.94 -8.06 58.23
C PRO A 13 -35.35 -9.45 57.75
N THR A 14 -36.56 -9.55 57.21
CA THR A 14 -37.08 -10.76 56.58
C THR A 14 -36.15 -11.22 55.45
N LEU A 15 -35.82 -12.52 55.44
CA LEU A 15 -34.97 -13.22 54.46
C LEU A 15 -35.32 -12.94 52.98
N ALA A 16 -36.52 -12.43 52.68
CA ALA A 16 -36.97 -12.10 51.33
C ALA A 16 -36.19 -10.95 50.64
N HIS A 17 -35.54 -10.05 51.40
CA HIS A 17 -34.79 -8.92 50.81
C HIS A 17 -33.36 -9.25 50.39
N ARG A 18 -32.80 -10.39 50.81
CA ARG A 18 -31.43 -10.80 50.41
C ARG A 18 -31.37 -11.52 49.06
N ALA A 19 -32.49 -12.08 48.59
CA ALA A 19 -32.56 -12.77 47.31
C ALA A 19 -32.74 -11.82 46.11
N LEU A 20 -33.34 -10.64 46.31
CA LEU A 20 -33.58 -9.68 45.22
C LEU A 20 -32.37 -8.78 44.90
N LEU A 21 -31.41 -8.67 45.82
CA LEU A 21 -30.21 -7.83 45.66
C LEU A 21 -28.99 -8.60 45.13
N THR A 22 -29.03 -9.94 45.12
CA THR A 22 -27.97 -10.79 44.56
C THR A 22 -28.21 -11.18 43.11
N GLY A 23 -29.46 -11.14 42.62
CA GLY A 23 -29.80 -11.42 41.22
C GLY A 23 -29.44 -10.29 40.24
N THR A 24 -29.44 -9.04 40.68
CA THR A 24 -29.23 -7.86 39.81
C THR A 24 -27.76 -7.49 39.61
N LEU A 25 -26.85 -7.99 40.47
CA LEU A 25 -25.41 -7.72 40.35
C LEU A 25 -24.70 -8.63 39.34
N LEU A 26 -25.33 -9.74 38.92
CA LEU A 26 -24.71 -10.72 38.01
C LEU A 26 -24.85 -10.36 36.53
N VAL A 27 -25.75 -9.44 36.15
CA VAL A 27 -26.00 -9.10 34.74
C VAL A 27 -25.01 -8.03 34.23
N LEU A 28 -24.42 -7.22 35.10
CA LEU A 28 -23.51 -6.13 34.71
C LEU A 28 -22.05 -6.54 34.49
N VAL A 29 -21.67 -7.79 34.73
CA VAL A 29 -20.30 -8.29 34.50
C VAL A 29 -20.13 -8.94 33.12
N SER A 30 -21.20 -9.01 32.31
CA SER A 30 -21.20 -9.77 31.04
C SER A 30 -20.91 -8.96 29.75
N CYS A 31 -20.73 -7.63 29.82
CA CYS A 31 -20.53 -6.79 28.61
C CYS A 31 -19.12 -6.26 28.38
N SER A 32 -18.13 -6.68 29.20
CA SER A 32 -16.74 -6.24 29.04
C SER A 32 -15.84 -7.32 28.45
N ALA A 33 -16.35 -8.13 27.52
CA ALA A 33 -15.48 -8.83 26.58
C ALA A 33 -14.91 -7.79 25.61
N VAL A 34 -13.94 -7.00 26.10
CA VAL A 34 -13.12 -6.13 25.26
C VAL A 34 -12.39 -7.06 24.30
N TYR A 35 -12.89 -7.18 23.07
CA TYR A 35 -12.19 -7.86 21.99
C TYR A 35 -10.86 -7.13 21.78
N ARG A 36 -9.78 -7.67 22.36
CA ARG A 36 -8.43 -7.21 22.04
C ARG A 36 -8.02 -7.97 20.79
N LYS A 37 -8.12 -7.29 19.64
CA LYS A 37 -7.42 -7.73 18.43
C LYS A 37 -5.93 -7.79 18.78
N GLU A 38 -5.29 -8.92 18.53
CA GLU A 38 -3.86 -9.03 18.71
C GLU A 38 -3.16 -8.03 17.78
N ALA A 39 -2.07 -7.44 18.25
CA ALA A 39 -1.29 -6.53 17.41
C ALA A 39 -0.72 -7.35 16.23
N PRO A 40 -0.73 -6.80 15.01
CA PRO A 40 -0.10 -7.46 13.87
C PRO A 40 1.41 -7.59 14.08
N THR A 41 2.03 -8.53 13.39
CA THR A 41 3.49 -8.61 13.31
C THR A 41 4.05 -7.37 12.60
N LEU A 42 5.28 -6.99 12.92
CA LEU A 42 5.97 -5.90 12.23
C LEU A 42 6.18 -6.23 10.75
N SER A 43 6.46 -7.50 10.43
CA SER A 43 6.46 -7.99 9.05
C SER A 43 5.14 -7.66 8.33
N HIS A 44 3.98 -7.97 8.93
CA HIS A 44 2.67 -7.66 8.35
C HIS A 44 2.40 -6.16 8.25
N VAL A 45 2.87 -5.35 9.20
CA VAL A 45 2.79 -3.88 9.10
C VAL A 45 3.53 -3.37 7.86
N HIS A 46 4.76 -3.83 7.62
CA HIS A 46 5.53 -3.41 6.45
C HIS A 46 4.92 -3.88 5.13
N ILE A 47 4.37 -5.10 5.07
CA ILE A 47 3.54 -5.54 3.95
C ILE A 47 2.34 -4.58 3.78
N GLY A 48 1.70 -4.21 4.89
CA GLY A 48 0.62 -3.23 4.93
C GLY A 48 0.97 -1.85 4.38
N HIS A 49 2.17 -1.31 4.64
CA HIS A 49 2.63 -0.05 4.01
C HIS A 49 2.72 -0.19 2.49
N ALA A 50 3.19 -1.33 2.00
CA ALA A 50 3.28 -1.58 0.57
C ALA A 50 1.89 -1.70 -0.10
N ILE A 51 0.92 -2.39 0.51
CA ILE A 51 -0.32 -2.77 -0.22
C ILE A 51 -1.63 -2.17 0.33
N THR A 52 -1.62 -1.59 1.53
CA THR A 52 -2.85 -1.09 2.19
C THR A 52 -2.80 0.42 2.39
N GLY A 53 -1.75 0.95 3.03
CA GLY A 53 -1.71 2.37 3.37
C GLY A 53 -0.35 2.85 3.85
N TRP A 54 0.09 3.99 3.31
CA TRP A 54 1.24 4.75 3.77
C TRP A 54 0.86 6.24 3.88
N GLU A 55 1.23 6.89 4.99
CA GLU A 55 0.72 8.23 5.32
C GLU A 55 1.11 9.29 4.28
N GLN A 56 2.30 9.16 3.69
CA GLN A 56 2.82 10.10 2.69
C GLN A 56 2.39 9.75 1.26
N ALA A 57 1.94 8.51 1.00
CA ALA A 57 1.57 8.10 -0.35
C ALA A 57 0.32 8.86 -0.83
N PRO A 58 0.14 9.03 -2.15
CA PRO A 58 -1.05 9.65 -2.73
C PRO A 58 -2.33 9.00 -2.20
N ARG A 59 -3.25 9.82 -1.68
CA ARG A 59 -4.52 9.38 -1.09
C ARG A 59 -4.38 8.41 0.09
N LYS A 60 -3.19 8.35 0.71
CA LYS A 60 -2.85 7.45 1.83
C LYS A 60 -3.06 5.97 1.55
N GLN A 61 -2.94 5.56 0.28
CA GLN A 61 -3.03 4.16 -0.14
C GLN A 61 -1.68 3.46 0.01
N GLY A 62 -1.65 2.13 -0.20
CA GLY A 62 -0.39 1.39 -0.22
C GLY A 62 0.52 1.87 -1.34
N LEU A 63 1.84 1.91 -1.10
CA LEU A 63 2.83 2.36 -2.08
C LEU A 63 2.79 1.58 -3.40
N LEU A 64 2.71 0.24 -3.34
CA LEU A 64 2.58 -0.63 -4.50
C LEU A 64 1.22 -0.46 -5.20
N THR A 65 0.15 -0.25 -4.44
CA THR A 65 -1.18 0.04 -5.00
C THR A 65 -1.18 1.35 -5.78
N ALA A 66 -0.52 2.38 -5.25
CA ALA A 66 -0.32 3.63 -5.96
C ALA A 66 0.54 3.44 -7.21
N ALA A 67 1.64 2.70 -7.11
CA ALA A 67 2.51 2.37 -8.24
C ALA A 67 1.76 1.63 -9.35
N GLU A 68 0.86 0.69 -9.02
CA GLU A 68 0.03 0.00 -10.01
C GLU A 68 -0.88 0.98 -10.77
N LEU A 69 -1.56 1.88 -10.06
CA LEU A 69 -2.39 2.91 -10.68
C LEU A 69 -1.59 3.87 -11.55
N TYR A 70 -0.40 4.26 -11.12
CA TYR A 70 0.48 5.14 -11.90
C TYR A 70 1.05 4.43 -13.12
N GLY A 71 1.43 3.16 -12.99
CA GLY A 71 1.86 2.32 -14.11
C GLY A 71 0.77 2.17 -15.18
N ILE A 72 -0.49 1.99 -14.77
CA ILE A 72 -1.63 1.93 -15.70
C ILE A 72 -1.83 3.27 -16.42
N GLN A 73 -1.73 4.40 -15.71
CA GLN A 73 -1.85 5.74 -16.31
C GLN A 73 -0.70 6.03 -17.28
N ALA A 74 0.54 5.73 -16.89
CA ALA A 74 1.71 5.87 -17.75
C ALA A 74 1.58 5.01 -19.02
N TYR A 75 1.08 3.78 -18.90
CA TYR A 75 0.82 2.92 -20.06
C TYR A 75 -0.26 3.50 -20.98
N ALA A 76 -1.39 3.95 -20.43
CA ALA A 76 -2.45 4.54 -21.22
C ALA A 76 -1.95 5.79 -22.00
N ASN A 77 -1.18 6.66 -21.34
CA ASN A 77 -0.57 7.81 -21.98
C ASN A 77 0.53 7.41 -22.96
N GLY A 78 1.28 6.34 -22.71
CA GLY A 78 2.28 5.81 -23.63
C GLY A 78 1.67 5.36 -24.96
N GLU A 79 0.52 4.70 -24.93
CA GLU A 79 -0.21 4.33 -26.15
C GLU A 79 -0.73 5.57 -26.90
N LEU A 80 -1.21 6.59 -26.17
CA LEU A 80 -1.66 7.85 -26.76
C LEU A 80 -0.49 8.66 -27.36
N LEU A 81 0.66 8.68 -26.69
CA LEU A 81 1.90 9.28 -27.18
C LEU A 81 2.33 8.62 -28.50
N LEU A 82 2.31 7.28 -28.56
CA LEU A 82 2.65 6.53 -29.76
C LEU A 82 1.68 6.80 -30.92
N ASP A 83 0.38 6.86 -30.64
CA ASP A 83 -0.62 7.21 -31.64
C ASP A 83 -0.42 8.64 -32.18
N ALA A 84 -0.15 9.61 -31.31
CA ALA A 84 0.16 10.99 -31.70
C ALA A 84 1.44 11.07 -32.55
N ALA A 85 2.50 10.36 -32.15
CA ALA A 85 3.77 10.29 -32.88
C ALA A 85 3.58 9.69 -34.29
N ASN A 86 2.76 8.64 -34.42
CA ASN A 86 2.44 8.05 -35.72
C ASN A 86 1.68 8.99 -36.66
N LYS A 87 0.91 9.92 -36.10
CA LYS A 87 0.17 10.96 -36.85
C LYS A 87 0.98 12.22 -37.12
N GLY A 88 2.16 12.36 -36.50
CA GLY A 88 2.93 13.60 -36.53
C GLY A 88 2.25 14.75 -35.79
N ASP A 89 1.40 14.45 -34.81
CA ASP A 89 0.68 15.45 -34.01
C ASP A 89 1.56 15.93 -32.85
N ILE A 90 2.41 16.92 -33.13
CA ILE A 90 3.41 17.43 -32.19
C ILE A 90 2.78 17.99 -30.90
N GLU A 91 1.63 18.66 -31.01
CA GLU A 91 0.93 19.23 -29.83
C GLU A 91 0.52 18.10 -28.87
N SER A 92 -0.10 17.04 -29.40
CA SER A 92 -0.47 15.88 -28.60
C SER A 92 0.75 15.13 -28.05
N ILE A 93 1.85 15.02 -28.82
CA ILE A 93 3.10 14.40 -28.35
C ILE A 93 3.60 15.13 -27.10
N THR A 94 3.69 16.46 -27.14
CA THR A 94 4.15 17.26 -25.99
C THR A 94 3.26 17.03 -24.76
N VAL A 95 1.93 17.06 -24.94
CA VAL A 95 0.98 16.85 -23.83
C VAL A 95 1.16 15.48 -23.19
N TYR A 96 1.17 14.40 -23.99
CA TYR A 96 1.28 13.06 -23.44
C TYR A 96 2.66 12.77 -22.86
N LEU A 97 3.72 13.27 -23.49
CA LEU A 97 5.08 13.11 -22.99
C LEU A 97 5.27 13.80 -21.63
N SER A 98 4.81 15.06 -21.48
CA SER A 98 4.85 15.76 -20.20
C SER A 98 4.01 15.05 -19.13
N SER A 99 2.84 14.51 -19.51
CA SER A 99 2.01 13.75 -18.57
C SER A 99 2.68 12.45 -18.11
N ILE A 100 3.34 11.72 -19.02
CA ILE A 100 4.11 10.51 -18.65
C ILE A 100 5.28 10.89 -17.74
N ALA A 101 6.00 11.98 -18.04
CA ALA A 101 7.09 12.48 -17.22
C ALA A 101 6.63 12.74 -15.78
N GLU A 102 5.54 13.50 -15.60
CA GLU A 102 4.95 13.80 -14.29
C GLU A 102 4.49 12.52 -13.55
N ILE A 103 3.90 11.56 -14.25
CA ILE A 103 3.49 10.28 -13.65
C ILE A 103 4.70 9.45 -13.22
N VAL A 104 5.75 9.39 -14.04
CA VAL A 104 6.91 8.52 -13.79
C VAL A 104 7.78 9.10 -12.69
N ASP A 105 8.15 10.37 -12.82
CA ASP A 105 8.99 11.11 -11.90
C ASP A 105 8.73 12.63 -12.08
N PRO A 106 7.96 13.27 -11.19
CA PRO A 106 7.65 14.71 -11.26
C PRO A 106 8.87 15.61 -11.45
N GLN A 107 10.04 15.20 -10.97
CA GLN A 107 11.29 15.96 -11.12
C GLN A 107 11.75 16.13 -12.57
N LEU A 108 11.27 15.28 -13.48
CA LEU A 108 11.52 15.41 -14.92
C LEU A 108 10.85 16.65 -15.53
N VAL A 109 9.82 17.17 -14.87
CA VAL A 109 9.07 18.36 -15.29
C VAL A 109 9.35 19.54 -14.38
N ASP A 110 9.39 19.32 -13.06
CA ASP A 110 9.67 20.32 -12.04
C ASP A 110 10.75 19.83 -11.06
N PRO A 111 12.01 20.28 -11.21
CA PRO A 111 13.11 19.87 -10.34
C PRO A 111 12.88 20.13 -8.85
N ASP A 112 11.97 21.04 -8.47
CA ASP A 112 11.66 21.35 -7.07
C ASP A 112 10.61 20.39 -6.46
N ALA A 113 10.05 19.45 -7.24
CA ALA A 113 9.04 18.48 -6.81
C ALA A 113 9.63 17.29 -6.01
N GLU A 114 10.61 17.53 -5.13
CA GLU A 114 11.31 16.48 -4.36
C GLU A 114 10.40 15.67 -3.42
N GLU A 115 9.33 16.30 -2.94
CA GLU A 115 8.37 15.67 -2.02
C GLU A 115 7.23 14.94 -2.76
N GLU A 116 7.13 15.10 -4.07
CA GLU A 116 6.05 14.48 -4.85
C GLU A 116 6.32 13.01 -5.16
N PHE A 117 5.23 12.25 -5.28
CA PHE A 117 5.30 10.82 -5.58
C PHE A 117 5.03 10.57 -7.07
N GLY A 118 6.08 10.20 -7.80
CA GLY A 118 6.00 9.50 -9.09
C GLY A 118 6.04 7.98 -8.94
N LEU A 119 5.79 7.28 -10.05
CA LEU A 119 5.89 5.83 -10.16
C LEU A 119 7.22 5.29 -9.63
N ARG A 120 8.32 5.98 -9.95
CA ARG A 120 9.68 5.63 -9.55
C ARG A 120 9.81 5.53 -8.04
N ARG A 121 9.46 6.61 -7.33
CA ARG A 121 9.53 6.70 -5.87
C ARG A 121 8.59 5.71 -5.20
N LEU A 122 7.34 5.62 -5.69
CA LEU A 122 6.32 4.71 -5.15
C LEU A 122 6.81 3.25 -5.17
N LEU A 123 7.34 2.81 -6.31
CA LEU A 123 7.82 1.44 -6.45
C LEU A 123 9.09 1.19 -5.62
N ALA A 124 10.04 2.12 -5.62
CA ALA A 124 11.26 2.00 -4.83
C ALA A 124 10.95 1.89 -3.32
N GLU A 125 10.09 2.76 -2.77
CA GLU A 125 9.71 2.71 -1.36
C GLU A 125 8.87 1.46 -1.02
N ALA A 126 7.99 1.02 -1.93
CA ALA A 126 7.27 -0.24 -1.75
C ALA A 126 8.25 -1.43 -1.62
N MET A 127 9.28 -1.48 -2.47
CA MET A 127 10.31 -2.51 -2.42
C MET A 127 11.11 -2.47 -1.11
N VAL A 128 11.42 -1.29 -0.58
CA VAL A 128 12.07 -1.15 0.72
C VAL A 128 11.22 -1.78 1.83
N HIS A 129 9.93 -1.46 1.89
CA HIS A 129 9.06 -2.05 2.92
C HIS A 129 8.90 -3.56 2.76
N LEU A 130 8.72 -4.07 1.55
CA LEU A 130 8.63 -5.51 1.32
C LEU A 130 9.92 -6.25 1.66
N LYS A 131 11.08 -5.64 1.41
CA LYS A 131 12.38 -6.17 1.82
C LYS A 131 12.49 -6.21 3.34
N ILE A 132 12.21 -5.11 4.03
CA ILE A 132 12.23 -5.06 5.51
C ILE A 132 11.27 -6.09 6.10
N ALA A 133 10.06 -6.23 5.54
CA ALA A 133 9.08 -7.22 5.97
C ALA A 133 9.64 -8.65 5.94
N SER A 134 10.58 -8.94 5.03
CA SER A 134 11.23 -10.24 4.92
C SER A 134 12.45 -10.42 5.82
N GLU A 135 13.08 -9.33 6.26
CA GLU A 135 14.33 -9.37 7.03
C GLU A 135 14.11 -9.19 8.55
N ILE A 136 12.94 -8.68 8.95
CA ILE A 136 12.62 -8.46 10.35
C ILE A 136 12.44 -9.78 11.13
N TYR A 137 12.71 -9.72 12.44
CA TYR A 137 12.82 -10.91 13.30
C TYR A 137 11.52 -11.74 13.41
N ASP A 138 10.36 -11.13 13.17
CA ASP A 138 9.05 -11.79 13.21
C ASP A 138 8.49 -12.16 11.83
N ALA A 139 9.31 -12.03 10.77
CA ALA A 139 8.95 -12.47 9.43
C ALA A 139 8.75 -14.00 9.37
N SER A 140 7.64 -14.42 8.77
CA SER A 140 7.38 -15.85 8.58
C SER A 140 8.39 -16.47 7.59
N PRO A 141 8.66 -17.78 7.66
CA PRO A 141 9.46 -18.47 6.63
C PRO A 141 8.86 -18.36 5.21
N ASN A 142 7.54 -18.15 5.09
CA ASN A 142 6.87 -17.94 3.80
C ASN A 142 7.20 -16.54 3.23
N VAL A 143 7.14 -15.48 4.04
CA VAL A 143 7.57 -14.13 3.63
C VAL A 143 9.04 -14.13 3.23
N GLN A 144 9.92 -14.64 4.10
CA GLN A 144 11.37 -14.70 3.87
C GLN A 144 11.71 -15.36 2.52
N ARG A 145 11.20 -16.58 2.29
CA ARG A 145 11.50 -17.34 1.08
C ARG A 145 10.90 -16.72 -0.17
N THR A 146 9.67 -16.22 -0.09
CA THR A 146 8.98 -15.66 -1.25
C THR A 146 9.62 -14.34 -1.65
N MET A 147 9.89 -13.46 -0.69
CA MET A 147 10.52 -12.17 -0.94
C MET A 147 11.95 -12.28 -1.45
N ALA A 148 12.71 -13.31 -1.08
CA ALA A 148 14.04 -13.53 -1.68
C ALA A 148 13.99 -13.63 -3.21
N ASN A 149 12.95 -14.26 -3.77
CA ASN A 149 12.75 -14.34 -5.22
C ASN A 149 12.12 -13.07 -5.79
N LEU A 150 11.16 -12.48 -5.07
CA LEU A 150 10.45 -11.29 -5.54
C LEU A 150 11.33 -10.04 -5.53
N ASN A 151 12.31 -9.92 -4.63
CA ASN A 151 13.24 -8.79 -4.61
C ASN A 151 13.98 -8.64 -5.94
N VAL A 152 14.48 -9.75 -6.52
CA VAL A 152 15.16 -9.72 -7.82
C VAL A 152 14.22 -9.24 -8.94
N LYS A 153 12.96 -9.70 -8.92
CA LYS A 153 11.97 -9.29 -9.93
C LYS A 153 11.57 -7.83 -9.75
N GLY A 154 11.36 -7.39 -8.51
CA GLY A 154 10.98 -6.02 -8.18
C GLY A 154 12.09 -5.02 -8.50
N GLU A 155 13.35 -5.34 -8.18
CA GLU A 155 14.52 -4.54 -8.58
C GLU A 155 14.60 -4.38 -10.10
N LYS A 156 14.30 -5.44 -10.87
CA LYS A 156 14.23 -5.34 -12.33
C LYS A 156 13.15 -4.35 -12.79
N ILE A 157 11.98 -4.33 -12.15
CA ILE A 157 10.93 -3.37 -12.50
C ILE A 157 11.38 -1.94 -12.15
N VAL A 158 12.00 -1.73 -10.99
CA VAL A 158 12.56 -0.42 -10.59
C VAL A 158 13.59 0.06 -11.61
N ASN A 159 14.54 -0.79 -12.00
CA ASN A 159 15.55 -0.46 -13.00
C ASN A 159 14.92 -0.11 -14.36
N ASN A 160 13.86 -0.81 -14.77
CA ASN A 160 13.14 -0.47 -16.00
C ASN A 160 12.45 0.90 -15.88
N VAL A 161 11.97 1.30 -14.70
CA VAL A 161 11.40 2.65 -14.47
C VAL A 161 12.49 3.71 -14.56
N ASP A 162 13.68 3.45 -14.00
CA ASP A 162 14.83 4.35 -14.13
C ASP A 162 15.24 4.51 -15.61
N GLU A 163 15.32 3.41 -16.36
CA GLU A 163 15.64 3.43 -17.79
C GLU A 163 14.54 4.16 -18.60
N LEU A 164 13.26 3.98 -18.24
CA LEU A 164 12.16 4.74 -18.84
C LEU A 164 12.34 6.25 -18.64
N GLY A 165 12.81 6.68 -17.46
CA GLY A 165 13.14 8.07 -17.18
C GLY A 165 14.14 8.65 -18.18
N VAL A 166 15.18 7.90 -18.51
CA VAL A 166 16.21 8.31 -19.49
C VAL A 166 15.62 8.53 -20.89
N PHE A 167 14.69 7.66 -21.33
CA PHE A 167 14.01 7.83 -22.61
C PHE A 167 13.08 9.05 -22.61
N ILE A 168 12.39 9.31 -21.49
CA ILE A 168 11.52 10.48 -21.33
C ILE A 168 12.36 11.77 -21.40
N GLU A 169 13.47 11.86 -20.67
CA GLU A 169 14.38 13.00 -20.72
C GLU A 169 14.90 13.25 -22.15
N SER A 170 15.31 12.18 -22.82
CA SER A 170 15.80 12.25 -24.20
C SER A 170 14.73 12.73 -25.17
N ALA A 171 13.48 12.30 -24.98
CA ALA A 171 12.33 12.75 -25.76
C ALA A 171 11.99 14.22 -25.48
N LEU A 172 12.00 14.64 -24.20
CA LEU A 172 11.70 16.02 -23.80
C LEU A 172 12.75 17.01 -24.36
N ALA A 173 13.98 16.56 -24.57
CA ALA A 173 15.06 17.37 -25.12
C ALA A 173 15.14 17.34 -26.67
N SER A 174 14.34 16.50 -27.35
CA SER A 174 14.41 16.35 -28.81
C SER A 174 13.42 17.27 -29.53
N ASP A 175 13.93 18.00 -30.52
CA ASP A 175 13.14 18.78 -31.48
C ASP A 175 12.95 18.04 -32.83
N ASP A 176 13.48 16.82 -32.98
CA ASP A 176 13.36 16.03 -34.21
C ASP A 176 12.15 15.09 -34.14
N SER A 177 11.16 15.35 -35.00
CA SER A 177 9.97 14.51 -35.15
C SER A 177 10.25 13.02 -35.40
N ASN A 178 11.35 12.66 -36.07
CA ASN A 178 11.72 11.26 -36.30
C ASN A 178 12.27 10.62 -35.03
N GLU A 179 13.08 11.34 -34.26
CA GLU A 179 13.60 10.87 -32.97
C GLU A 179 12.45 10.74 -31.96
N LEU A 180 11.56 11.73 -31.89
CA LEU A 180 10.37 11.71 -31.03
C LEU A 180 9.51 10.47 -31.29
N LYS A 181 9.39 10.04 -32.55
CA LYS A 181 8.68 8.80 -32.87
C LYS A 181 9.38 7.56 -32.33
N ILE A 182 10.71 7.48 -32.46
CA ILE A 182 11.49 6.36 -31.91
C ILE A 182 11.36 6.32 -30.38
N TYR A 183 11.46 7.47 -29.71
CA TYR A 183 11.27 7.54 -28.26
C TYR A 183 9.85 7.19 -27.85
N ALA A 184 8.83 7.63 -28.59
CA ALA A 184 7.44 7.28 -28.32
C ALA A 184 7.19 5.76 -28.42
N GLU A 185 7.76 5.09 -29.42
CA GLU A 185 7.70 3.62 -29.57
C GLU A 185 8.31 2.92 -28.34
N GLU A 186 9.46 3.39 -27.89
CA GLU A 186 10.17 2.79 -26.76
C GLU A 186 9.49 3.07 -25.41
N ILE A 187 9.03 4.31 -25.19
CA ILE A 187 8.26 4.70 -23.99
C ILE A 187 6.98 3.88 -23.89
N ALA A 188 6.23 3.71 -24.99
CA ALA A 188 5.02 2.89 -25.00
C ALA A 188 5.32 1.42 -24.67
N ARG A 189 6.39 0.86 -25.27
CA ARG A 189 6.83 -0.51 -25.00
C ARG A 189 7.21 -0.70 -23.52
N MET A 190 7.99 0.22 -22.96
CA MET A 190 8.49 0.14 -21.59
C MET A 190 7.37 0.33 -20.57
N THR A 191 6.49 1.32 -20.75
CA THR A 191 5.34 1.53 -19.86
C THR A 191 4.38 0.32 -19.87
N GLY A 192 4.19 -0.32 -21.03
CA GLY A 192 3.46 -1.60 -21.12
C GLY A 192 4.14 -2.73 -20.35
N SER A 193 5.46 -2.86 -20.45
CA SER A 193 6.23 -3.86 -19.71
C SER A 193 6.22 -3.61 -18.19
N ILE A 194 6.40 -2.35 -17.76
CA ILE A 194 6.44 -1.96 -16.35
C ILE A 194 5.08 -2.16 -15.70
N SER A 195 3.99 -1.73 -16.33
CA SER A 195 2.64 -1.90 -15.80
C SER A 195 2.19 -3.37 -15.78
N GLY A 196 2.79 -4.23 -16.59
CA GLY A 196 2.35 -5.61 -16.80
C GLY A 196 1.16 -5.72 -17.75
N GLN A 197 0.90 -4.68 -18.55
CA GLN A 197 -0.15 -4.63 -19.60
C GLN A 197 0.39 -4.98 -21.00
N SER A 198 1.70 -5.25 -21.11
CA SER A 198 2.32 -5.66 -22.38
C SER A 198 1.63 -6.88 -22.99
N LYS A 199 1.52 -6.89 -24.31
CA LYS A 199 1.08 -8.08 -25.08
C LYS A 199 2.10 -9.22 -25.00
N ASP A 200 3.33 -8.92 -24.61
CA ASP A 200 4.36 -9.93 -24.37
C ASP A 200 4.11 -10.62 -23.04
N THR A 201 3.61 -11.87 -23.10
CA THR A 201 3.37 -12.70 -21.93
C THR A 201 4.65 -13.11 -21.18
N ALA A 202 5.82 -12.91 -21.76
CA ALA A 202 7.10 -13.12 -21.08
C ALA A 202 7.52 -11.92 -20.21
N SER A 203 6.85 -10.77 -20.37
CA SER A 203 7.10 -9.60 -19.52
C SER A 203 6.56 -9.83 -18.10
N TYR A 204 7.31 -9.35 -17.12
CA TYR A 204 6.93 -9.35 -15.72
C TYR A 204 6.94 -7.92 -15.22
N GLY A 205 5.75 -7.36 -14.97
CA GLY A 205 5.55 -6.00 -14.50
C GLY A 205 4.90 -5.94 -13.12
N ILE A 206 4.47 -4.73 -12.74
CA ILE A 206 3.86 -4.42 -11.44
C ILE A 206 2.63 -5.29 -11.18
N HIS A 207 1.79 -5.53 -12.20
CA HIS A 207 0.61 -6.37 -12.04
C HIS A 207 0.95 -7.81 -11.62
N GLN A 208 1.91 -8.46 -12.30
CA GLN A 208 2.33 -9.82 -11.93
C GLN A 208 3.06 -9.83 -10.58
N PHE A 209 3.82 -8.77 -10.28
CA PHE A 209 4.43 -8.59 -8.97
C PHE A 209 3.40 -8.51 -7.85
N ARG A 210 2.33 -7.72 -8.04
CA ARG A 210 1.22 -7.61 -7.09
C ARG A 210 0.53 -8.95 -6.86
N GLN A 211 0.29 -9.72 -7.92
CA GLN A 211 -0.30 -11.07 -7.83
C GLN A 211 0.57 -12.04 -7.03
N ASP A 212 1.89 -12.01 -7.23
CA ASP A 212 2.83 -12.84 -6.48
C ASP A 212 2.84 -12.47 -4.98
N ILE A 213 2.71 -11.18 -4.65
CA ILE A 213 2.56 -10.70 -3.27
C ILE A 213 1.23 -11.16 -2.67
N ASP A 214 0.11 -11.04 -3.39
CA ASP A 214 -1.19 -11.55 -2.91
C ASP A 214 -1.16 -13.05 -2.68
N ALA A 215 -0.50 -13.81 -3.57
CA ALA A 215 -0.32 -15.24 -3.40
C ALA A 215 0.55 -15.57 -2.19
N MET A 216 1.59 -14.79 -1.90
CA MET A 216 2.40 -14.92 -0.68
C MET A 216 1.54 -14.75 0.56
N ILE A 217 0.79 -13.66 0.62
CA ILE A 217 -0.06 -13.25 1.74
C ILE A 217 -1.16 -14.27 2.02
N ALA A 218 -1.78 -14.83 0.98
CA ALA A 218 -2.81 -15.86 1.11
C ALA A 218 -2.33 -17.17 1.76
N ARG A 219 -1.00 -17.37 1.89
CA ARG A 219 -0.38 -18.54 2.53
C ARG A 219 0.25 -18.24 3.88
N GLU A 220 0.06 -17.03 4.42
CA GLU A 220 0.62 -16.65 5.72
C GLU A 220 -0.02 -17.42 6.88
N ASP A 221 0.81 -17.72 7.88
CA ASP A 221 0.42 -18.29 9.17
C ASP A 221 1.18 -17.54 10.29
N PRO A 222 0.50 -16.74 11.13
CA PRO A 222 -0.95 -16.49 11.12
C PRO A 222 -1.41 -15.79 9.82
N PRO A 223 -2.68 -15.94 9.42
CA PRO A 223 -3.20 -15.28 8.23
C PRO A 223 -2.95 -13.78 8.26
N TYR A 224 -2.52 -13.21 7.14
CA TYR A 224 -2.47 -11.77 7.01
C TYR A 224 -3.88 -11.18 7.07
N GLU A 225 -4.04 -10.16 7.89
CA GLU A 225 -5.25 -9.34 7.95
C GLU A 225 -4.94 -7.93 7.47
N THR A 226 -5.96 -7.24 6.95
CA THR A 226 -5.83 -5.80 6.69
C THR A 226 -5.45 -5.09 7.99
N ILE A 227 -4.34 -4.37 7.93
CA ILE A 227 -3.75 -3.70 9.07
C ILE A 227 -4.51 -2.41 9.35
N ASP A 228 -4.93 -2.22 10.60
CA ASP A 228 -5.64 -1.01 10.99
C ASP A 228 -4.73 0.22 10.85
N LYS A 229 -5.31 1.35 10.42
CA LYS A 229 -4.58 2.63 10.22
C LYS A 229 -3.75 3.05 11.42
N ILE A 230 -4.19 2.71 12.64
CA ILE A 230 -3.42 3.00 13.84
C ILE A 230 -2.04 2.36 13.77
N TYR A 231 -1.91 1.12 13.30
CA TYR A 231 -0.61 0.45 13.19
C TYR A 231 0.19 0.94 11.98
N LEU A 232 -0.48 1.29 10.86
CA LEU A 232 0.20 1.80 9.66
C LEU A 232 0.76 3.22 9.82
N PHE A 233 0.14 4.07 10.65
CA PHE A 233 0.49 5.49 10.71
C PHE A 233 1.06 5.96 12.06
N SER A 234 1.07 5.10 13.08
CA SER A 234 1.66 5.45 14.39
C SER A 234 3.05 4.89 14.63
N ILE A 235 3.50 3.93 13.81
CA ILE A 235 4.85 3.40 13.87
C ILE A 235 5.71 4.30 12.99
N GLY A 236 6.25 5.37 13.59
CA GLY A 236 7.30 6.16 12.95
C GLY A 236 8.53 5.28 12.79
N ILE A 237 8.89 4.97 11.55
CA ILE A 237 10.17 4.37 11.17
C ILE A 237 11.12 5.52 10.87
#